data_AF-A0A0W1A0S0-F1
#
_entry.id   AF-A0A0W1A0S0-F1
#
_cell.length_a   1.000
_cell.length_b   1.000
_cell.length_c   1.000
_cell.angle_alpha   90.00
_cell.angle_beta   90.00
_cell.angle_gamma   90.00
#
_symmetry.space_group_name_H-M   'P 1'
#
loop_
_entity.id
_entity.type
_entity.pdbx_description
1 polymer ?
#
loop_
_entity_poly.entity_id
_entity_poly.type
_entity_poly.pdbx_seq_one_letter_code
_entity_poly.pdbx_strand_id
1 'polypeptide(L)' 'MMSAKEERRCIEVVSYNTDWPRQFEEEAAGVKKALGNNGIQIHPIGSTSVPGLAAKPVIDMIPFISMKATQLALWLLMI' A
#
# COMPACT_ATOMS: atom_id res chain seq x y z
N MET A 1 -5.17 -38.41 -7.80
CA MET A 1 -5.43 -37.04 -8.28
C MET A 1 -4.62 -36.09 -7.41
N MET A 2 -3.51 -35.58 -7.94
CA MET A 2 -2.71 -34.55 -7.28
C MET A 2 -3.46 -33.23 -7.44
N SER A 3 -3.78 -32.58 -6.31
CA SER A 3 -4.45 -31.27 -6.29
C SER A 3 -3.59 -30.25 -7.04
N ALA A 4 -4.19 -29.52 -7.99
CA ALA A 4 -3.54 -28.58 -8.91
C ALA A 4 -3.01 -27.30 -8.23
N LYS A 5 -2.52 -27.36 -6.98
CA LYS A 5 -2.19 -26.19 -6.16
C LYS A 5 -0.96 -26.38 -5.28
N GLU A 6 0.12 -26.93 -5.81
CA GLU A 6 1.42 -26.87 -5.12
C GLU A 6 2.57 -26.79 -6.14
N GLU A 7 2.47 -25.85 -7.07
CA GLU A 7 3.64 -25.39 -7.82
C GLU A 7 4.52 -24.61 -6.84
N ARG A 8 5.69 -25.16 -6.49
CA ARG A 8 6.70 -24.43 -5.69
C ARG A 8 7.13 -23.19 -6.47
N ARG A 9 6.48 -22.05 -6.20
CA ARG A 9 6.92 -20.75 -6.73
C ARG A 9 8.33 -20.49 -6.21
N CYS A 10 9.29 -20.42 -7.12
CA CYS A 10 10.62 -19.91 -6.79
C CYS A 10 10.45 -18.45 -6.32
N ILE A 11 10.83 -18.17 -5.08
CA ILE A 11 10.86 -16.80 -4.55
C ILE A 11 12.30 -16.34 -4.64
N GLU A 12 12.58 -15.44 -5.57
CA GLU A 12 13.88 -14.79 -5.70
C GLU A 12 13.99 -13.65 -4.68
N VAL A 13 15.11 -13.64 -3.95
CA VAL A 13 15.52 -12.54 -3.06
C VAL A 13 16.70 -11.86 -3.71
N VAL A 14 16.58 -10.55 -3.94
CA VAL A 14 17.59 -9.74 -4.62
C VAL A 14 18.22 -8.75 -3.63
N SER A 15 19.44 -8.30 -3.94
CA SER A 15 20.07 -7.18 -3.22
C SER A 15 19.19 -5.93 -3.26
N TYR A 16 19.37 -5.04 -2.28
CA TYR A 16 18.62 -3.80 -2.22
C TYR A 16 18.68 -3.02 -3.53
N ASN A 17 17.52 -2.64 -4.06
CA ASN A 17 17.43 -1.82 -5.26
C ASN A 17 17.18 -0.36 -4.86
N THR A 18 18.05 0.55 -5.29
CA THR A 18 17.94 1.98 -5.02
C THR A 18 16.73 2.65 -5.66
N ASP A 19 16.08 1.98 -6.61
CA ASP A 19 14.86 2.46 -7.27
C ASP A 19 13.57 2.14 -6.48
N TRP A 20 13.62 1.26 -5.47
CA TRP A 20 12.42 0.90 -4.69
C TRP A 20 11.68 2.09 -4.07
N PRO A 21 12.36 3.13 -3.51
CA PRO A 21 11.68 4.33 -3.05
C PRO A 21 10.90 5.05 -4.17
N ARG A 22 11.48 5.17 -5.37
CA ARG A 22 10.81 5.79 -6.52
C ARG A 22 9.60 4.97 -6.97
N GLN A 23 9.76 3.65 -7.07
CA GLN A 23 8.68 2.73 -7.44
C GLN A 23 7.52 2.78 -6.44
N PHE A 24 7.83 2.88 -5.14
CA PHE A 24 6.82 3.09 -4.10
C PHE A 24 6.01 4.37 -4.34
N GLU A 25 6.67 5.51 -4.61
CA GLU A 25 5.97 6.78 -4.84
C GLU A 25 5.04 6.72 -6.07
N GLU A 26 5.48 6.06 -7.14
CA GLU A 26 4.69 5.87 -8.36
C GLU A 26 3.44 5.02 -8.11
N GLU A 27 3.58 3.88 -7.44
CA GLU A 27 2.45 3.01 -7.11
C GLU A 27 1.52 3.66 -6.09
N ALA A 28 2.07 4.32 -5.06
CA ALA A 28 1.29 5.04 -4.07
C ALA A 28 0.49 6.19 -4.71
N ALA A 29 1.04 6.89 -5.71
CA ALA A 29 0.32 7.90 -6.47
C ALA A 29 -0.84 7.28 -7.27
N GLY A 30 -0.63 6.11 -7.89
CA GLY A 30 -1.67 5.34 -8.56
C GLY A 30 -2.82 4.96 -7.62
N VAL A 31 -2.49 4.43 -6.43
CA VAL A 31 -3.46 4.06 -5.41
C VAL A 31 -4.22 5.29 -4.88
N LYS A 32 -3.53 6.40 -4.57
CA LYS A 32 -4.16 7.66 -4.16
C LYS A 32 -5.15 8.17 -5.20
N LYS A 33 -4.77 8.12 -6.48
CA LYS A 33 -5.64 8.53 -7.60
C LYS A 33 -6.88 7.64 -7.70
N ALA A 34 -6.73 6.33 -7.56
CA ALA A 34 -7.84 5.38 -7.64
C ALA A 34 -8.84 5.53 -6.47
N LEU A 35 -8.35 5.84 -5.27
CA LEU A 35 -9.18 5.98 -4.07
C LEU A 35 -9.81 7.36 -3.89
N GLY A 36 -9.40 8.36 -4.69
CA GLY A 36 -9.98 9.70 -4.68
C GLY A 36 -9.64 10.54 -3.43
N ASN A 37 -10.34 11.68 -3.29
CA ASN A 37 -10.03 12.69 -2.27
C ASN A 37 -10.60 12.34 -0.88
N ASN A 38 -10.08 11.28 -0.27
CA ASN A 38 -10.48 10.81 1.06
C ASN A 38 -9.46 11.15 2.17
N GLY A 39 -8.49 12.04 1.90
CA GLY A 39 -7.44 12.39 2.86
C GLY A 39 -6.53 11.20 3.21
N ILE A 40 -6.31 10.30 2.24
CA ILE A 40 -5.57 9.06 2.45
C ILE A 40 -4.07 9.33 2.49
N GLN A 41 -3.42 8.82 3.54
CA GLN A 41 -1.97 8.74 3.64
C GLN A 41 -1.53 7.32 3.30
N ILE A 42 -0.41 7.14 2.59
CA ILE A 42 0.11 5.82 2.24
C ILE A 42 1.56 5.77 2.69
N HIS A 43 1.93 4.74 3.42
CA HIS A 43 3.29 4.56 3.93
C HIS A 43 3.91 3.27 3.37
N PRO A 44 5.23 3.30 3.06
CA PRO A 44 5.96 2.12 2.64
C PRO A 44 6.17 1.20 3.86
N ILE A 45 5.99 -0.10 3.67
CA ILE A 45 6.26 -1.13 4.68
C ILE A 45 7.07 -2.27 4.06
N GLY A 46 7.41 -3.29 4.85
CA GLY A 46 8.14 -4.45 4.35
C GLY A 46 9.63 -4.18 4.07
N SER A 47 10.33 -5.22 3.62
CA SER A 47 11.79 -5.21 3.48
C SER A 47 12.31 -4.30 2.37
N THR A 48 11.53 -4.05 1.32
CA THR A 48 11.90 -3.11 0.24
C THR A 48 11.99 -1.66 0.71
N SER A 49 11.44 -1.36 1.88
CA SER A 49 11.45 -0.03 2.50
C SER A 49 12.66 0.21 3.39
N VAL A 50 13.55 -0.78 3.54
CA VAL A 50 14.75 -0.70 4.39
C VAL A 50 16.00 -0.60 3.49
N PRO A 51 16.67 0.56 3.43
CA PRO A 51 17.89 0.73 2.65
C PRO A 51 18.96 -0.31 2.99
N GLY A 52 19.52 -0.95 1.95
CA GLY A 52 20.57 -1.95 2.07
C GLY A 52 20.08 -3.37 2.42
N LEU A 53 18.79 -3.58 2.66
CA LEU A 53 18.24 -4.90 2.95
C LEU A 53 17.90 -5.67 1.67
N ALA A 54 18.41 -6.90 1.54
CA ALA A 54 17.99 -7.81 0.49
C ALA A 54 16.54 -8.25 0.70
N ALA A 55 15.75 -8.26 -0.37
CA ALA A 55 14.31 -8.51 -0.29
C ALA A 55 13.79 -9.16 -1.56
N LYS A 56 12.59 -9.73 -1.47
CA LYS A 56 11.80 -10.05 -2.66
C LYS A 56 11.44 -8.73 -3.37
N PRO A 57 11.52 -8.62 -4.70
CA PRO A 57 11.24 -7.37 -5.43
C PRO A 57 9.72 -7.11 -5.52
N VAL A 58 9.07 -6.87 -4.37
CA VAL A 58 7.65 -6.56 -4.23
C VAL A 58 7.51 -5.36 -3.30
N ILE A 59 6.84 -4.31 -3.76
CA ILE A 59 6.59 -3.10 -2.96
C ILE A 59 5.38 -3.33 -2.06
N ASP A 60 5.60 -3.33 -0.74
CA ASP A 60 4.52 -3.38 0.25
C ASP A 60 4.17 -1.96 0.73
N MET A 61 2.88 -1.66 0.86
CA MET A 61 2.40 -0.36 1.35
C MET A 61 1.15 -0.51 2.20
N ILE A 62 0.94 0.45 3.11
CA ILE A 62 -0.24 0.52 3.97
C ILE A 62 -0.95 1.88 3.84
N PRO A 63 -2.24 1.90 3.46
CA PRO A 63 -3.04 3.12 3.45
C PRO A 63 -3.66 3.39 4.83
N PHE A 64 -3.68 4.66 5.23
CA PHE A 64 -4.38 5.19 6.40
C PHE A 64 -5.46 6.16 5.92
N ILE A 65 -6.69 5.92 6.36
CA ILE A 65 -7.86 6.72 5.98
C ILE A 65 -8.47 7.31 7.25
N SER A 66 -8.52 8.63 7.35
CA SER A 66 -9.24 9.30 8.43
C SER A 66 -10.73 9.25 8.13
N MET A 67 -11.50 8.66 9.04
CA MET A 67 -12.96 8.75 8.97
C MET A 67 -13.40 10.20 9.19
N LYS A 68 -14.14 10.77 8.23
CA LYS A 68 -14.84 12.03 8.46
C LYS A 68 -16.11 11.71 9.28
N ALA A 69 -16.32 12.41 10.39
CA ALA A 69 -17.62 12.44 11.02
C ALA A 69 -18.60 13.08 10.02
N THR A 70 -19.54 12.29 9.48
CA THR A 70 -20.62 12.82 8.65
C THR A 70 -21.38 13.86 9.47
N GLN A 71 -21.59 15.05 8.90
CA GLN A 71 -22.35 16.14 9.51
C GLN A 71 -23.85 15.78 9.56
N LEU A 72 -24.25 14.83 10.39
CA LEU A 72 -25.66 14.53 10.66
C LEU A 72 -26.26 15.45 11.73
N ALA A 73 -25.46 16.34 12.32
CA ALA A 73 -25.90 17.19 13.43
C ALA A 73 -26.47 18.56 13.01
N LEU A 74 -26.34 19.01 11.76
CA LEU A 74 -26.85 20.34 11.37
C LEU A 74 -28.38 20.41 11.24
N TRP A 75 -29.05 19.28 10.97
CA TRP A 75 -30.51 19.26 10.86
C TRP A 75 -31.24 19.34 12.21
N LEU A 76 -30.56 19.03 13.33
CA LEU A 76 -31.16 19.05 14.67
C LEU A 76 -31.07 20.43 15.36
N LEU A 77 -30.35 21.39 14.78
CA LEU A 77 -30.26 22.77 15.28
C LEU A 77 -31.18 23.76 14.53
N MET A 78 -31.92 23.28 13.52
CA MET A 78 -32.87 24.08 12.72
C MET A 78 -34.33 23.67 12.90
N ILE A 79 -34.62 22.87 13.94
CA ILE A 79 -35.95 22.61 14.52
C ILE A 79 -35.88 22.95 16.00
#